data_AF-A0A8B8BDH7-F1
#
_entry.id   AF-A0A8B8BDH7-F1
#
_cell.length_a   1.000
_cell.length_b   1.000
_cell.length_c   1.000
_cell.angle_alpha   90.00
_cell.angle_beta   90.00
_cell.angle_gamma   90.00
#
_symmetry.space_group_name_H-M   'P 1'
#
loop_
_entity.id
_entity.type
_entity.pdbx_description
1 polymer ?
#
loop_
_entity_poly.entity_id
_entity_poly.type
_entity_poly.pdbx_seq_one_letter_code
_entity_poly.pdbx_strand_id
1 'polypeptide(L)'
;MVEYGTRKKCRWSWTVTCGILFVIVALAYFQEVYDIMFWKSKLTCGNKNDGQPFYFGTTDVVCMRMMHNRKKRAVYNTPASLPNRKFWSLTHRWIYYDGWYFELFYTPHTRRAAKSESCSSRREPLPAGYTKLEPNCVRRCAIYYNARFTKRYNTFTSNCHHYANKLAEIMCSHTTCPDWCNGVNLLTNALPKV
;
A
#
# COMPACT_ATOMS: atom_id res chain seq x y z
N MET A 1 -65.15 -2.29 -11.57
CA MET A 1 -64.12 -2.43 -12.62
C MET A 1 -62.81 -1.96 -12.01
N VAL A 2 -61.86 -2.88 -11.77
CA VAL A 2 -60.55 -2.56 -11.18
C VAL A 2 -59.50 -2.87 -12.23
N GLU A 3 -58.87 -1.84 -12.80
CA GLU A 3 -57.72 -1.98 -13.69
C GLU A 3 -56.50 -2.45 -12.90
N TYR A 4 -56.01 -3.65 -13.21
CA TYR A 4 -54.74 -4.15 -12.70
C TYR A 4 -53.58 -3.55 -13.51
N GLY A 5 -52.94 -2.53 -12.96
CA GLY A 5 -51.67 -2.00 -13.47
C GLY A 5 -50.54 -3.02 -13.34
N THR A 6 -50.07 -3.54 -14.48
CA THR A 6 -48.92 -4.44 -14.56
C THR A 6 -47.64 -3.74 -14.12
N ARG A 7 -47.05 -4.16 -12.99
CA ARG A 7 -45.68 -3.76 -12.59
C ARG A 7 -44.67 -4.38 -13.55
N LYS A 8 -44.01 -3.57 -14.37
CA LYS A 8 -42.86 -3.98 -15.18
C LYS A 8 -41.72 -4.38 -14.25
N LYS A 9 -41.41 -5.68 -14.16
CA LYS A 9 -40.16 -6.15 -13.54
C LYS A 9 -39.00 -5.68 -14.43
N CYS A 10 -38.20 -4.74 -13.95
CA CYS A 10 -36.95 -4.35 -14.59
C CYS A 10 -36.00 -5.56 -14.64
N ARG A 11 -35.95 -6.25 -15.78
CA ARG A 11 -34.99 -7.32 -16.05
C ARG A 11 -33.63 -6.66 -16.25
N TRP A 12 -32.86 -6.56 -15.17
CA TRP A 12 -31.46 -6.13 -15.22
C TRP A 12 -30.71 -7.05 -16.17
N SER A 13 -30.28 -6.49 -17.31
CA SER A 13 -29.59 -7.25 -18.35
C SER A 13 -28.16 -7.52 -17.92
N TRP A 14 -27.74 -8.79 -17.99
CA TRP A 14 -26.36 -9.21 -17.73
C TRP A 14 -25.31 -8.43 -18.54
N THR A 15 -25.69 -7.94 -19.72
CA THR A 15 -24.85 -7.07 -20.55
C THR A 15 -24.55 -5.72 -19.92
N VAL A 16 -25.51 -5.13 -19.18
CA VAL A 16 -25.34 -3.85 -18.49
C VAL A 16 -24.45 -4.02 -17.27
N THR A 17 -24.63 -5.10 -16.50
CA THR A 17 -23.75 -5.43 -15.37
C THR A 17 -22.31 -5.68 -15.83
N CYS A 18 -22.11 -6.47 -16.89
CA CYS A 18 -20.77 -6.71 -17.44
C CYS A 18 -20.12 -5.44 -17.99
N GLY A 19 -20.90 -4.57 -18.66
CA GLY A 19 -20.40 -3.28 -19.18
C GLY A 19 -19.93 -2.34 -18.06
N ILE A 20 -20.71 -2.22 -16.99
CA ILE A 20 -20.32 -1.42 -15.81
C ILE A 20 -19.06 -1.97 -15.16
N LEU A 21 -18.95 -3.30 -15.02
CA LEU A 21 -17.79 -3.94 -14.43
C LEU A 21 -16.52 -3.70 -15.26
N PHE A 22 -16.63 -3.79 -16.60
CA PHE A 22 -15.53 -3.49 -17.52
C PHE A 22 -15.07 -2.03 -17.41
N VAL A 23 -16.00 -1.07 -17.35
CA VAL A 23 -15.67 0.35 -17.17
C VAL A 23 -14.98 0.59 -15.83
N ILE A 24 -15.43 -0.02 -14.74
CA ILE A 24 -14.78 0.09 -13.43
C ILE A 24 -13.36 -0.48 -13.47
N VAL A 25 -13.17 -1.65 -14.08
CA VAL A 25 -11.84 -2.28 -14.24
C VAL A 25 -10.94 -1.40 -15.10
N ALA A 26 -11.46 -0.86 -16.20
CA ALA A 26 -10.71 0.05 -17.07
C ALA A 26 -10.32 1.34 -16.36
N LEU A 27 -11.23 1.97 -15.62
CA LEU A 27 -10.93 3.19 -14.84
C LEU A 27 -9.93 2.92 -13.72
N ALA A 28 -10.04 1.79 -13.02
CA ALA A 28 -9.04 1.36 -12.04
C ALA A 28 -7.67 1.16 -12.71
N TYR A 29 -7.63 0.49 -13.87
CA TYR A 29 -6.41 0.32 -14.67
C TYR A 29 -5.82 1.66 -15.15
N PHE A 30 -6.65 2.61 -15.60
CA PHE A 30 -6.16 3.93 -16.02
C PHE A 30 -5.63 4.75 -14.83
N GLN A 31 -6.29 4.70 -13.67
CA GLN A 31 -5.77 5.33 -12.45
C GLN A 31 -4.42 4.72 -12.03
N GLU A 32 -4.22 3.42 -12.24
CA GLU A 32 -2.92 2.77 -12.05
C GLU A 32 -1.86 3.28 -13.00
N VAL A 33 -2.17 3.53 -14.28
CA VAL A 33 -1.19 4.05 -15.24
C VAL A 33 -0.60 5.39 -14.78
N TYR A 34 -1.40 6.25 -14.13
CA TYR A 34 -0.94 7.54 -13.61
C TYR A 34 0.01 7.41 -12.40
N ASP A 35 -0.29 6.54 -11.43
CA ASP A 35 0.62 6.27 -10.30
C ASP A 35 1.86 5.44 -10.72
N ILE A 36 1.76 4.64 -11.79
CA ILE A 36 2.88 3.90 -12.40
C ILE A 36 3.90 4.85 -13.06
N MET A 37 3.48 6.02 -13.57
CA MET A 37 4.40 6.92 -14.28
C MET A 37 5.58 7.38 -13.44
N PHE A 38 5.40 7.57 -12.13
CA PHE A 38 6.49 7.94 -11.22
C PHE A 38 7.62 6.88 -11.19
N TRP A 39 7.25 5.60 -11.30
CA TRP A 39 8.18 4.47 -11.21
C TRP A 39 8.60 3.88 -12.56
N LYS A 40 7.96 4.28 -13.68
CA LYS A 40 8.26 3.75 -15.02
C LYS A 40 9.60 4.21 -15.59
N SER A 41 10.15 5.35 -15.12
CA SER A 41 11.40 5.92 -15.64
C SER A 41 12.58 5.90 -14.66
N LYS A 42 12.35 5.64 -13.36
CA LYS A 42 13.40 5.58 -12.33
C LYS A 42 13.24 4.35 -11.44
N LEU A 43 14.11 3.36 -11.63
CA LEU A 43 14.18 2.17 -10.76
C LEU A 43 14.56 2.54 -9.31
N THR A 44 15.30 3.64 -9.15
CA THR A 44 15.78 4.17 -7.88
C THR A 44 15.75 5.69 -7.94
N CYS A 45 15.30 6.34 -6.86
CA CYS A 45 15.25 7.80 -6.74
C CYS A 45 16.28 8.36 -5.75
N GLY A 46 16.48 9.67 -5.77
CA GLY A 46 17.39 10.36 -4.84
C GLY A 46 18.88 10.15 -5.15
N ASN A 47 19.74 10.81 -4.37
CA ASN A 47 21.19 10.75 -4.51
C ASN A 47 21.79 9.88 -3.39
N LYS A 48 22.53 8.83 -3.76
CA LYS A 48 23.22 7.93 -2.83
C LYS A 48 24.22 8.64 -1.91
N ASN A 49 24.82 9.73 -2.38
CA ASN A 49 25.88 10.44 -1.65
C ASN A 49 25.33 11.38 -0.57
N ASP A 50 24.02 11.61 -0.56
CA ASP A 50 23.40 12.74 0.16
C ASP A 50 22.08 12.31 0.83
N GLY A 51 21.76 11.03 0.81
CA GLY A 51 20.54 10.47 1.37
C GLY A 51 20.74 9.05 1.84
N GLN A 52 19.90 8.62 2.77
CA GLN A 52 19.94 7.27 3.31
C GLN A 52 19.05 6.34 2.48
N PRO A 53 19.47 5.09 2.25
CA PRO A 53 18.71 4.16 1.43
C PRO A 53 17.43 3.70 2.15
N PHE A 54 16.36 3.59 1.38
CA PHE A 54 15.14 2.89 1.78
C PHE A 54 14.80 1.80 0.77
N TYR A 55 14.04 0.82 1.22
CA TYR A 55 13.81 -0.41 0.47
C TYR A 55 12.34 -0.76 0.50
N PHE A 56 11.80 -1.26 -0.61
CA PHE A 56 10.54 -1.99 -0.53
C PHE A 56 10.75 -3.37 0.05
N GLY A 57 9.68 -3.94 0.54
CA GLY A 57 9.60 -5.36 0.85
C GLY A 57 8.17 -5.86 0.77
N THR A 58 8.03 -7.17 0.86
CA THR A 58 6.77 -7.86 0.73
C THR A 58 6.62 -8.94 1.78
N THR A 59 5.38 -9.15 2.25
CA THR A 59 4.99 -10.32 3.04
C THR A 59 3.88 -11.07 2.31
N ASP A 60 3.89 -12.41 2.37
CA ASP A 60 2.91 -13.24 1.67
C ASP A 60 1.48 -13.07 2.22
N VAL A 61 0.55 -12.53 1.40
CA VAL A 61 -0.83 -12.23 1.84
C VAL A 61 -1.66 -13.48 2.05
N VAL A 62 -1.40 -14.54 1.28
CA VAL A 62 -2.12 -15.81 1.40
C VAL A 62 -1.88 -16.41 2.78
N CYS A 63 -0.62 -16.49 3.20
CA CYS A 63 -0.21 -16.86 4.54
C CYS A 63 -0.83 -15.93 5.59
N MET A 64 -0.72 -14.61 5.43
CA MET A 64 -1.27 -13.64 6.38
C MET A 64 -2.78 -13.85 6.62
N ARG A 65 -3.53 -14.22 5.57
CA ARG A 65 -4.96 -14.50 5.64
C ARG A 65 -5.29 -15.90 6.21
N MET A 66 -4.46 -16.89 5.93
CA MET A 66 -4.64 -18.27 6.42
C MET A 66 -4.18 -18.47 7.88
N MET A 67 -3.50 -17.48 8.46
CA MET A 67 -2.94 -17.50 9.82
C MET A 67 -3.98 -17.46 10.95
N HIS A 68 -5.29 -17.56 10.68
CA HIS A 68 -6.31 -17.66 11.73
C HIS A 68 -6.07 -18.84 12.70
N ASN A 69 -5.27 -19.87 12.35
CA ASN A 69 -5.09 -21.05 13.21
C ASN A 69 -3.73 -21.79 13.15
N ARG A 70 -2.62 -21.24 12.62
CA ARG A 70 -1.35 -22.02 12.54
C ARG A 70 -0.09 -21.19 12.77
N LYS A 71 0.64 -21.46 13.86
CA LYS A 71 2.03 -21.03 14.06
C LYS A 71 2.98 -21.87 13.18
N LYS A 72 3.01 -21.63 11.86
CA LYS A 72 4.11 -22.15 11.04
C LYS A 72 5.24 -21.12 11.04
N ARG A 73 6.43 -21.50 11.51
CA ARG A 73 7.64 -20.68 11.45
C ARG A 73 7.99 -20.43 9.98
N ALA A 74 8.25 -19.18 9.61
CA ALA A 74 8.63 -18.82 8.25
C ALA A 74 10.01 -19.40 7.89
N VAL A 75 10.10 -20.10 6.74
CA VAL A 75 11.36 -20.64 6.20
C VAL A 75 12.02 -19.64 5.24
N TYR A 76 13.34 -19.61 5.37
CA TYR A 76 14.40 -18.80 4.77
C TYR A 76 14.46 -18.79 3.23
N ASN A 77 14.91 -17.65 2.71
CA ASN A 77 15.50 -17.31 1.40
C ASN A 77 15.19 -18.21 0.18
N THR A 78 14.29 -17.75 -0.70
CA THR A 78 14.46 -17.98 -2.14
C THR A 78 15.11 -16.75 -2.79
N PRO A 79 15.98 -16.93 -3.81
CA PRO A 79 16.74 -15.83 -4.42
C PRO A 79 15.81 -14.71 -4.88
N ALA A 80 16.25 -13.48 -4.62
CA ALA A 80 15.49 -12.28 -4.94
C ALA A 80 15.29 -12.19 -6.45
N SER A 81 14.06 -12.42 -6.90
CA SER A 81 13.66 -11.99 -8.24
C SER A 81 13.69 -10.46 -8.29
N LEU A 82 13.99 -9.93 -9.48
CA LEU A 82 14.02 -8.49 -9.77
C LEU A 82 12.80 -7.77 -9.16
N PRO A 83 12.94 -6.49 -8.74
CA PRO A 83 11.90 -5.76 -8.04
C PRO A 83 10.58 -5.78 -8.81
N ASN A 84 9.59 -6.53 -8.31
CA ASN A 84 8.27 -6.63 -8.90
C ASN A 84 7.33 -5.65 -8.21
N ARG A 85 7.29 -4.43 -8.74
CA ARG A 85 6.54 -3.31 -8.18
C ARG A 85 5.06 -3.25 -8.59
N LYS A 86 4.53 -4.32 -9.21
CA LYS A 86 3.11 -4.40 -9.62
C LYS A 86 2.16 -4.23 -8.43
N PHE A 87 1.06 -3.50 -8.65
CA PHE A 87 0.04 -3.17 -7.64
C PHE A 87 -0.92 -4.34 -7.31
N TRP A 88 -1.01 -5.32 -8.20
CA TRP A 88 -1.87 -6.52 -8.10
C TRP A 88 -1.17 -7.76 -7.55
N SER A 89 0.07 -7.64 -7.08
CA SER A 89 0.72 -8.81 -6.52
C SER A 89 -0.02 -9.25 -5.24
N LEU A 90 -0.22 -10.57 -5.08
CA LEU A 90 -0.82 -11.17 -3.87
C LEU A 90 0.16 -11.12 -2.68
N THR A 91 0.75 -9.96 -2.46
CA THR A 91 1.71 -9.69 -1.39
C THR A 91 1.34 -8.39 -0.70
N HIS A 92 1.74 -8.27 0.57
CA HIS A 92 1.56 -7.10 1.38
C HIS A 92 2.84 -6.29 1.28
N ARG A 93 2.79 -5.13 0.62
CA ARG A 93 3.97 -4.29 0.42
C ARG A 93 4.18 -3.34 1.60
N TRP A 94 5.44 -3.22 2.00
CA TRP A 94 5.92 -2.31 3.05
C TRP A 94 7.22 -1.63 2.63
N ILE A 95 7.62 -0.57 3.34
CA ILE A 95 8.93 0.08 3.20
C ILE A 95 9.78 -0.20 4.44
N TYR A 96 11.07 -0.48 4.25
CA TYR A 96 12.08 -0.46 5.30
C TYR A 96 12.96 0.77 5.16
N TYR A 97 13.09 1.55 6.22
CA TYR A 97 13.98 2.71 6.31
C TYR A 97 14.43 2.91 7.75
N ASP A 98 15.75 3.01 7.97
CA ASP A 98 16.40 3.24 9.27
C ASP A 98 15.87 2.36 10.44
N GLY A 99 15.78 1.05 10.21
CA GLY A 99 15.30 0.10 11.23
C GLY A 99 13.80 0.20 11.52
N TRP A 100 13.04 0.93 10.71
CA TRP A 100 11.59 1.01 10.77
C TRP A 100 10.96 0.39 9.53
N TYR A 101 9.83 -0.26 9.73
CA TYR A 101 8.96 -0.82 8.71
C TYR A 101 7.68 0.00 8.65
N PHE A 102 7.29 0.44 7.46
CA PHE A 102 6.13 1.28 7.22
C PHE A 102 5.11 0.51 6.37
N GLU A 103 3.91 0.32 6.91
CA GLU A 103 2.90 -0.55 6.31
C GLU A 103 1.47 -0.09 6.59
N LEU A 104 0.54 -0.46 5.69
CA LEU A 104 -0.88 -0.12 5.80
C LEU A 104 -1.61 -1.13 6.72
N PHE A 105 -2.64 -0.68 7.44
CA PHE A 105 -3.53 -1.43 8.36
C PHE A 105 -2.99 -1.90 9.71
N TYR A 106 -1.70 -2.18 9.80
CA TYR A 106 -1.08 -2.51 11.07
C TYR A 106 -0.65 -1.22 11.78
N THR A 107 0.35 -1.30 12.65
CA THR A 107 1.01 -0.11 13.16
C THR A 107 1.68 0.61 11.97
N PRO A 108 1.36 1.89 11.69
CA PRO A 108 1.87 2.60 10.52
C PRO A 108 3.40 2.62 10.41
N HIS A 109 4.07 2.48 11.56
CA HIS A 109 5.50 2.21 11.63
C HIS A 109 5.80 1.21 12.77
N THR A 110 6.67 0.24 12.54
CA THR A 110 7.05 -0.79 13.53
C THR A 110 8.50 -1.24 13.33
N ARG A 111 9.07 -1.97 14.27
CA ARG A 111 10.45 -2.52 14.16
C ARG A 111 10.52 -3.84 13.38
N ARG A 112 9.37 -4.36 12.94
CA ARG A 112 9.28 -5.61 12.18
C ARG A 112 8.06 -5.60 11.28
N ALA A 113 8.20 -6.03 10.03
CA ALA A 113 7.08 -6.19 9.09
C ALA A 113 5.96 -7.07 9.66
N ALA A 114 4.71 -6.74 9.35
CA ALA A 114 3.54 -7.45 9.82
C ALA A 114 3.62 -8.95 9.52
N LYS A 115 3.33 -9.76 10.54
CA LYS A 115 3.23 -11.24 10.47
C LYS A 115 4.50 -11.93 9.95
N SER A 116 5.64 -11.24 9.87
CA SER A 116 6.90 -11.81 9.36
C SER A 116 7.49 -12.92 10.23
N GLU A 117 7.06 -13.08 11.48
CA GLU A 117 7.45 -14.23 12.32
C GLU A 117 6.87 -15.56 11.81
N SER A 118 5.71 -15.50 11.16
CA SER A 118 4.95 -16.67 10.72
C SER A 118 4.82 -16.78 9.21
N CYS A 119 4.96 -15.67 8.49
CA CYS A 119 4.84 -15.62 7.04
C CYS A 119 6.15 -15.16 6.40
N SER A 120 6.48 -15.75 5.25
CA SER A 120 7.65 -15.33 4.47
C SER A 120 7.55 -13.84 4.17
N SER A 121 8.57 -13.09 4.61
CA SER A 121 8.69 -11.65 4.43
C SER A 121 10.09 -11.32 3.93
N ARG A 122 10.20 -10.40 2.97
CA ARG A 122 11.45 -10.16 2.25
C ARG A 122 11.60 -8.71 1.87
N ARG A 123 12.81 -8.18 2.04
CA ARG A 123 13.23 -6.87 1.55
C ARG A 123 13.79 -7.01 0.14
N GLU A 124 13.55 -6.03 -0.72
CA GLU A 124 14.23 -5.92 -2.01
C GLU A 124 15.76 -5.85 -1.80
N PRO A 125 16.56 -6.50 -2.66
CA PRO A 125 18.02 -6.49 -2.52
C PRO A 125 18.62 -5.13 -2.88
N LEU A 126 17.94 -4.36 -3.72
CA LEU A 126 18.34 -3.03 -4.15
C LEU A 126 17.48 -1.97 -3.44
N PRO A 127 18.07 -0.80 -3.11
CA PRO A 127 17.29 0.30 -2.56
C PRO A 127 16.26 0.79 -3.59
N ALA A 128 15.06 1.07 -3.09
CA ALA A 128 14.01 1.73 -3.85
C ALA A 128 14.35 3.22 -4.09
N GLY A 129 15.15 3.81 -3.19
CA GLY A 129 15.64 5.17 -3.32
C GLY A 129 16.52 5.59 -2.16
N TYR A 130 16.99 6.83 -2.22
CA TYR A 130 17.75 7.50 -1.16
C TYR A 130 17.00 8.75 -0.75
N THR A 131 16.71 8.89 0.55
CA THR A 131 15.95 10.02 1.09
C THR A 131 16.81 10.87 2.01
N LYS A 132 16.54 12.18 2.03
CA LYS A 132 17.10 13.11 3.01
C LYS A 132 16.20 13.32 4.22
N LEU A 133 14.97 12.81 4.17
CA LEU A 133 14.01 12.99 5.25
C LEU A 133 14.45 12.18 6.45
N GLU A 134 14.39 12.79 7.64
CA GLU A 134 14.65 12.06 8.87
C GLU A 134 13.63 10.94 9.11
N PRO A 135 14.02 9.84 9.78
CA PRO A 135 13.12 8.74 10.13
C PRO A 135 11.85 9.19 10.85
N ASN A 136 11.97 10.17 11.76
CA ASN A 136 10.82 10.72 12.49
C ASN A 136 9.85 11.47 11.57
N CYS A 137 10.33 12.12 10.52
CA CYS A 137 9.45 12.72 9.50
C CYS A 137 8.66 11.63 8.77
N VAL A 138 9.34 10.59 8.29
CA VAL A 138 8.72 9.49 7.55
C VAL A 138 7.67 8.78 8.41
N ARG A 139 7.94 8.58 9.70
CA ARG A 139 6.97 8.06 10.69
C ARG A 139 5.70 8.90 10.78
N ARG A 140 5.84 10.22 10.85
CA ARG A 140 4.69 11.13 10.88
C ARG A 140 3.89 11.08 9.57
N CYS A 141 4.57 11.09 8.42
CA CYS A 141 3.93 10.92 7.12
C CYS A 141 3.19 9.56 7.02
N ALA A 142 3.79 8.49 7.54
CA ALA A 142 3.20 7.16 7.56
C ALA A 142 1.89 7.11 8.35
N ILE A 143 1.82 7.77 9.51
CA ILE A 143 0.58 7.89 10.29
C ILE A 143 -0.48 8.67 9.50
N TYR A 144 -0.12 9.84 8.96
CA TYR A 144 -1.03 10.69 8.19
C TYR A 144 -1.67 9.93 7.02
N TYR A 145 -0.85 9.26 6.20
CA TYR A 145 -1.36 8.51 5.05
C TYR A 145 -2.07 7.22 5.44
N ASN A 146 -1.68 6.56 6.54
CA ASN A 146 -2.35 5.33 6.96
C ASN A 146 -3.83 5.63 7.30
N ALA A 147 -4.10 6.72 8.01
CA ALA A 147 -5.48 7.15 8.28
C ALA A 147 -6.29 7.40 6.99
N ARG A 148 -5.68 8.06 5.99
CA ARG A 148 -6.34 8.40 4.71
C ARG A 148 -6.59 7.18 3.82
N PHE A 149 -5.62 6.28 3.73
CA PHE A 149 -5.73 5.06 2.94
C PHE A 149 -6.70 4.07 3.57
N THR A 150 -6.70 3.94 4.89
CA THR A 150 -7.64 3.06 5.61
C THR A 150 -9.08 3.54 5.44
N LYS A 151 -9.34 4.86 5.54
CA LYS A 151 -10.69 5.44 5.34
C LYS A 151 -11.28 5.18 3.94
N ARG A 152 -10.43 5.02 2.93
CA ARG A 152 -10.85 4.81 1.53
C ARG A 152 -10.45 3.44 1.01
N TYR A 153 -10.16 2.49 1.90
CA TYR A 153 -9.54 1.24 1.49
C TYR A 153 -10.39 0.53 0.44
N ASN A 154 -9.73 0.23 -0.68
CA ASN A 154 -10.27 -0.56 -1.75
C ASN A 154 -9.14 -1.47 -2.24
N THR A 155 -9.44 -2.75 -2.43
CA THR A 155 -8.53 -3.74 -3.01
C THR A 155 -7.83 -3.23 -4.27
N PHE A 156 -8.52 -2.36 -5.04
CA PHE A 156 -8.08 -1.89 -6.33
C PHE A 156 -7.33 -0.54 -6.32
N THR A 157 -7.74 0.43 -5.51
CA THR A 157 -7.28 1.84 -5.65
C THR A 157 -6.72 2.45 -4.37
N SER A 158 -6.77 1.76 -3.23
CA SER A 158 -6.27 2.28 -1.95
C SER A 158 -5.78 1.13 -1.09
N ASN A 159 -4.82 0.37 -1.63
CA ASN A 159 -4.26 -0.82 -1.01
C ASN A 159 -2.83 -0.60 -0.48
N CYS A 160 -2.22 -1.64 0.10
CA CYS A 160 -0.87 -1.57 0.66
C CYS A 160 0.22 -1.18 -0.36
N HIS A 161 0.05 -1.52 -1.64
CA HIS A 161 0.99 -1.12 -2.70
C HIS A 161 0.89 0.38 -2.97
N HIS A 162 -0.32 0.90 -3.08
CA HIS A 162 -0.57 2.34 -3.27
C HIS A 162 -0.04 3.15 -2.07
N TYR A 163 -0.27 2.68 -0.85
CA TYR A 163 0.27 3.31 0.36
C TYR A 163 1.81 3.34 0.35
N ALA A 164 2.45 2.19 0.11
CA ALA A 164 3.90 2.10 0.07
C ALA A 164 4.48 2.99 -1.03
N ASN A 165 3.90 2.96 -2.23
CA ASN A 165 4.36 3.79 -3.34
C ASN A 165 4.21 5.29 -3.03
N LYS A 166 3.13 5.70 -2.36
CA LYS A 166 2.94 7.10 -1.96
C LYS A 166 3.99 7.56 -0.93
N LEU A 167 4.31 6.71 0.05
CA LEU A 167 5.37 7.02 0.99
C LEU A 167 6.73 7.12 0.30
N ALA A 168 7.04 6.18 -0.59
CA ALA A 168 8.27 6.22 -1.35
C ALA A 168 8.37 7.48 -2.24
N GLU A 169 7.28 7.89 -2.89
CA GLU A 169 7.22 9.16 -3.63
C GLU A 169 7.62 10.34 -2.74
N ILE A 170 7.07 10.45 -1.53
CA ILE A 170 7.40 11.52 -0.58
C ILE A 170 8.89 11.48 -0.21
N MET A 171 9.40 10.29 0.08
CA MET A 171 10.82 10.07 0.41
C MET A 171 11.75 10.43 -0.76
N CYS A 172 11.27 10.34 -2.00
CA CYS A 172 12.00 10.69 -3.21
C CYS A 172 11.92 12.18 -3.56
N SER A 173 10.78 12.83 -3.34
CA SER A 173 10.48 14.16 -3.85
C SER A 173 10.78 15.29 -2.86
N HIS A 174 10.83 14.99 -1.56
CA HIS A 174 11.05 15.98 -0.52
C HIS A 174 12.42 15.84 0.14
N THR A 175 13.06 16.99 0.38
CA THR A 175 14.30 17.11 1.16
C THR A 175 14.04 17.59 2.58
N THR A 176 12.92 18.28 2.81
CA THR A 176 12.45 18.76 4.11
C THR A 176 11.10 18.14 4.45
N CYS A 177 10.79 18.03 5.74
CA CYS A 177 9.57 17.37 6.17
C CYS A 177 8.32 18.18 5.79
N PRO A 178 7.38 17.63 5.00
CA PRO A 178 6.16 18.36 4.66
C PRO A 178 5.30 18.65 5.88
N ASP A 179 4.70 19.85 5.94
CA ASP A 179 3.94 20.31 7.11
C ASP A 179 2.72 19.43 7.41
N TRP A 180 2.08 18.88 6.39
CA TRP A 180 0.93 17.98 6.59
C TRP A 180 1.31 16.65 7.25
N CYS A 181 2.59 16.23 7.18
CA CYS A 181 3.05 15.11 7.98
C CYS A 181 3.03 15.46 9.47
N ASN A 182 3.25 16.72 9.84
CA ASN A 182 3.21 17.18 11.23
C ASN A 182 1.78 17.37 11.77
N GLY A 183 0.76 17.40 10.91
CA GLY A 183 -0.66 17.55 11.29
C GLY A 183 -1.28 16.38 12.06
N VAL A 184 -0.50 15.35 12.41
CA VAL A 184 -0.94 14.12 13.07
C VAL A 184 -1.40 14.35 14.52
N ASN A 185 -0.98 15.43 15.19
CA ASN A 185 -1.49 15.81 16.51
C ASN A 185 -3.01 16.06 16.53
N LEU A 186 -3.65 16.24 15.37
CA LEU A 186 -5.10 16.40 15.23
C LEU A 186 -5.84 15.07 14.99
N LEU A 187 -5.15 13.99 14.62
CA LEU A 187 -5.75 12.68 14.28
C LEU A 187 -5.56 11.64 15.39
N THR A 188 -4.59 11.81 16.28
CA THR A 188 -4.35 10.91 17.43
C THR A 188 -5.48 10.93 18.48
N ASN A 189 -6.32 11.95 18.48
CA ASN A 189 -7.55 12.00 19.29
C ASN A 189 -8.71 11.18 18.71
N ALA A 190 -8.53 10.54 17.54
CA ALA A 190 -9.60 9.83 16.82
C ALA A 190 -9.33 8.33 16.57
N LEU A 191 -8.21 7.77 17.03
CA LEU A 191 -7.99 6.32 16.98
C LEU A 191 -8.56 5.67 18.25
N PRO A 192 -9.43 4.65 18.16
CA PRO A 192 -9.86 3.91 19.33
C PRO A 192 -8.63 3.25 19.96
N LYS A 193 -8.44 3.50 21.26
CA LYS A 193 -7.54 2.71 22.10
C LYS A 193 -8.06 1.28 22.05
N VAL A 194 -7.24 0.34 21.60
CA VAL A 194 -7.49 -1.10 21.73
C VAL A 194 -7.25 -1.50 23.18
#